data_AF-A0A024TZ65-F1
#
_entry.id   AF-A0A024TZ65-F1
#
_cell.length_a   1.000
_cell.length_b   1.000
_cell.length_c   1.000
_cell.angle_alpha   90.00
_cell.angle_beta   90.00
_cell.angle_gamma   90.00
#
_symmetry.space_group_name_H-M   'P 1'
#
loop_
_entity.id
_entity.type
_entity.pdbx_description
1 polymer ?
#
loop_
_entity_poly.entity_id
_entity_poly.type
_entity_poly.pdbx_seq_one_letter_code
_entity_poly.pdbx_strand_id
1 'polypeptide(L)'
;MTKHDSSVQRFNVKKVKLHRKKRVEAKNQKKVFIQAKGDKKTVGKPPPSKKKIRRDTKRAKHNAKYEQERLVASGLVTKEDIEKLQAAENDDENDDIAE
;
A
#
# COMPACT_ATOMS: atom_id res chain seq x y z
N MET A 1 22.64 24.41 -33.55
CA MET A 1 23.02 24.05 -32.17
C MET A 1 23.90 25.16 -31.62
N THR A 2 23.37 25.98 -30.71
CA THR A 2 24.19 27.06 -30.11
C THR A 2 25.27 26.45 -29.19
N LYS A 3 26.36 27.18 -28.93
CA LYS A 3 27.41 26.72 -27.99
C LYS A 3 26.82 26.38 -26.61
N HIS A 4 25.76 27.08 -26.21
CA HIS A 4 25.08 26.85 -24.93
C HIS A 4 24.33 25.50 -24.89
N ASP A 5 23.59 25.14 -25.94
CA ASP A 5 22.89 23.85 -26.03
C ASP A 5 23.86 22.66 -25.93
N SER A 6 25.03 22.79 -26.55
CA SER A 6 26.07 21.76 -26.53
C SER A 6 26.66 21.55 -25.14
N SER A 7 26.74 22.63 -24.34
CA SER A 7 27.28 22.60 -22.98
C SER A 7 26.30 21.94 -22.00
N VAL A 8 25.01 22.30 -22.05
CA VAL A 8 23.95 21.73 -21.20
C VAL A 8 23.82 20.23 -21.43
N GLN A 9 23.86 19.78 -22.69
CA GLN A 9 23.84 18.35 -23.01
C GLN A 9 25.07 17.62 -22.46
N ARG A 10 26.28 18.19 -22.58
CA ARG A 10 27.51 17.60 -22.03
C ARG A 10 27.49 17.51 -20.50
N PHE A 11 27.04 18.55 -19.80
CA PHE A 11 26.94 18.54 -18.33
C PHE A 11 25.89 17.54 -17.84
N ASN A 12 24.76 17.42 -18.53
CA ASN A 12 23.74 16.42 -18.23
C ASN A 12 24.27 14.99 -18.41
N VAL A 13 25.00 14.71 -19.50
CA VAL A 13 25.63 13.40 -19.72
C VAL A 13 26.65 13.08 -18.61
N LYS A 14 27.49 14.05 -18.22
CA LYS A 14 28.44 13.89 -17.11
C LYS A 14 27.72 13.59 -15.79
N LYS A 15 26.63 14.30 -15.49
CA LYS A 15 25.79 14.08 -14.29
C LYS A 15 25.18 12.68 -14.28
N VAL A 16 24.63 12.22 -15.40
CA VAL A 16 24.06 10.87 -15.52
C VAL A 16 25.14 9.79 -15.33
N LYS A 17 26.32 9.95 -15.95
CA LYS A 17 27.47 9.04 -15.77
C LYS A 17 27.92 8.99 -14.30
N LEU A 18 28.00 10.14 -13.63
CA LEU A 18 28.34 10.23 -12.21
C LEU A 18 27.31 9.50 -11.34
N HIS A 19 26.02 9.72 -11.55
CA HIS A 19 24.97 9.01 -10.80
C HIS A 19 25.02 7.50 -11.04
N ARG A 20 25.30 7.06 -12.27
CA ARG A 20 25.49 5.64 -12.57
C ARG A 20 26.68 5.06 -11.79
N LYS A 21 27.82 5.76 -11.77
CA LYS A 21 29.01 5.34 -11.00
C LYS A 21 28.69 5.23 -9.50
N LYS A 22 28.08 6.26 -8.91
CA LYS A 22 27.68 6.26 -7.49
C LYS A 22 26.71 5.13 -7.14
N ARG A 23 25.74 4.83 -8.03
CA ARG A 23 24.80 3.71 -7.83
C ARG A 23 25.50 2.35 -7.88
N VAL A 24 26.48 2.17 -8.76
CA VAL A 24 27.26 0.93 -8.85
C VAL A 24 28.13 0.76 -7.61
N GLU A 25 28.78 1.82 -7.14
CA GLU A 25 29.58 1.80 -5.92
C GLU A 25 28.76 1.39 -4.69
N ALA A 26 27.58 1.98 -4.49
CA ALA A 26 26.67 1.57 -3.42
C ALA A 26 26.23 0.09 -3.51
N LYS A 27 26.02 -0.42 -4.73
CA LYS A 27 25.73 -1.85 -4.95
C LYS A 27 26.93 -2.73 -4.59
N ASN A 28 28.14 -2.32 -4.94
CA ASN A 28 29.36 -3.08 -4.62
C ASN A 28 29.62 -3.08 -3.11
N GLN A 29 29.47 -1.94 -2.44
CA GLN A 29 29.56 -1.85 -0.98
C GLN A 29 28.52 -2.77 -0.30
N LYS A 30 27.29 -2.81 -0.81
CA LYS A 30 26.27 -3.75 -0.32
C LYS A 30 26.67 -5.22 -0.53
N LYS A 31 27.24 -5.57 -1.68
CA LYS A 31 27.74 -6.94 -1.95
C LYS A 31 28.86 -7.34 -0.98
N VAL A 32 29.86 -6.48 -0.81
CA VAL A 32 30.97 -6.71 0.14
C VAL A 32 30.43 -6.86 1.56
N PHE A 33 29.48 -6.01 1.95
CA PHE A 33 28.82 -6.12 3.26
C PHE A 33 28.12 -7.47 3.45
N ILE A 34 27.36 -7.93 2.45
CA ILE A 34 26.67 -9.24 2.49
C ILE A 34 27.69 -10.39 2.57
N GLN A 35 28.78 -10.33 1.80
CA GLN A 35 29.83 -11.34 1.84
C GLN A 35 30.52 -11.42 3.20
N ALA A 36 30.79 -10.27 3.84
CA ALA A 36 31.51 -10.22 5.10
C ALA A 36 30.63 -10.51 6.33
N LYS A 37 29.36 -10.10 6.31
CA LYS A 37 28.47 -10.14 7.49
C LYS A 37 27.23 -11.03 7.32
N GLY A 38 27.08 -11.66 6.17
CA GLY A 38 25.85 -12.36 5.77
C GLY A 38 24.73 -11.39 5.38
N ASP A 39 23.62 -11.94 4.91
CA ASP A 39 22.41 -11.15 4.66
C ASP A 39 21.91 -10.53 5.97
N LYS A 40 21.57 -9.24 5.94
CA LYS A 40 20.89 -8.61 7.07
C LYS A 40 19.58 -9.36 7.30
N LYS A 41 19.48 -10.15 8.36
CA LYS A 41 18.21 -10.65 8.90
C LYS A 41 17.38 -9.42 9.30
N THR A 42 16.58 -8.90 8.39
CA THR A 42 15.53 -7.94 8.76
C THR A 42 14.53 -8.73 9.57
N VAL A 43 14.55 -8.54 10.89
CA VAL A 43 13.59 -9.16 11.80
C VAL A 43 12.22 -8.54 11.50
N GLY A 44 11.44 -9.17 10.62
CA GLY A 44 10.08 -8.75 10.26
C GLY A 44 9.88 -8.29 8.82
N LYS A 45 8.60 -8.30 8.40
CA LYS A 45 8.16 -7.72 7.11
C LYS A 45 8.34 -6.20 7.16
N PRO A 46 8.82 -5.56 6.07
CA PRO A 46 8.91 -4.11 6.01
C PRO A 46 7.52 -3.48 6.15
N PRO A 47 7.40 -2.29 6.77
CA PRO A 47 6.12 -1.64 6.93
C PRO A 47 5.49 -1.35 5.56
N PRO A 48 4.15 -1.40 5.45
CA PRO A 48 3.46 -1.11 4.20
C PRO A 48 3.73 0.34 3.75
N SER A 49 3.81 0.56 2.44
CA SER A 49 4.03 1.90 1.88
C SER A 49 2.83 2.83 2.18
N LYS A 50 3.08 4.14 2.23
CA LYS A 50 2.02 5.17 2.40
C LYS A 50 0.86 4.98 1.40
N LYS A 51 1.17 4.61 0.16
CA LYS A 51 0.17 4.34 -0.90
C LYS A 51 -0.66 3.08 -0.62
N LYS A 52 -0.07 2.07 0.01
CA LYS A 52 -0.81 0.86 0.43
C LYS A 52 -1.74 1.21 1.59
N ILE A 53 -1.22 1.87 2.64
CA ILE A 53 -2.02 2.32 3.78
C ILE A 53 -3.23 3.15 3.33
N ARG A 54 -3.03 4.14 2.45
CA ARG A 54 -4.14 4.97 1.93
C ARG A 54 -5.20 4.18 1.15
N ARG A 55 -4.80 3.15 0.40
CA ARG A 55 -5.74 2.31 -0.34
C ARG A 55 -6.52 1.41 0.62
N ASP A 56 -5.82 0.81 1.58
CA ASP A 56 -6.42 -0.09 2.56
C ASP A 56 -7.38 0.68 3.47
N THR A 57 -7.04 1.91 3.88
CA THR A 57 -7.97 2.77 4.63
C THR A 57 -9.17 3.21 3.81
N LYS A 58 -9.01 3.53 2.51
CA LYS A 58 -10.15 3.84 1.63
C LYS A 58 -11.08 2.63 1.47
N ARG A 59 -10.51 1.43 1.29
CA ARG A 59 -11.27 0.19 1.21
C ARG A 59 -12.01 -0.10 2.51
N ALA A 60 -11.35 0.08 3.66
CA ALA A 60 -11.95 -0.10 4.97
C ALA A 60 -13.12 0.87 5.19
N LYS A 61 -13.00 2.14 4.76
CA LYS A 61 -14.08 3.13 4.87
C LYS A 61 -15.34 2.78 4.07
N HIS A 62 -15.20 2.06 2.96
CA HIS A 62 -16.32 1.60 2.13
C HIS A 62 -16.75 0.16 2.47
N ASN A 63 -16.20 -0.43 3.54
CA ASN A 63 -16.62 -1.74 4.00
C ASN A 63 -17.95 -1.59 4.74
N ALA A 64 -18.94 -2.41 4.41
CA ALA A 64 -20.24 -2.45 5.09
C ALA A 64 -20.10 -2.54 6.62
N LYS A 65 -19.09 -3.25 7.12
CA LYS A 65 -18.81 -3.32 8.56
C LYS A 65 -18.44 -1.97 9.18
N TYR A 66 -17.70 -1.13 8.45
CA TYR A 66 -17.34 0.20 8.93
C TYR A 66 -18.54 1.16 8.94
N GLU A 67 -19.46 1.01 7.99
CA GLU A 67 -20.70 1.78 7.96
C GLU A 67 -21.65 1.34 9.08
N GLN A 68 -21.79 0.03 9.33
CA GLN A 68 -22.51 -0.52 10.47
C GLN A 68 -21.96 0.00 11.80
N GLU A 69 -20.64 -0.07 12.00
CA GLU A 69 -19.98 0.47 13.20
C GLU A 69 -20.21 1.99 13.37
N ARG A 70 -20.23 2.74 12.28
CA ARG A 70 -20.51 4.18 12.30
C ARG A 70 -21.96 4.47 12.68
N LEU A 71 -22.92 3.70 12.19
CA LEU A 71 -24.34 3.84 12.52
C LEU A 71 -24.57 3.56 14.02
N VAL A 72 -23.95 2.50 14.54
CA VAL A 72 -23.96 2.19 15.98
C VAL A 72 -23.32 3.31 16.81
N ALA A 73 -22.16 3.81 16.38
CA ALA A 73 -21.47 4.90 17.08
C ALA A 73 -22.26 6.22 17.06
N SER A 74 -23.07 6.45 16.03
CA SER A 74 -23.97 7.61 15.93
C SER A 74 -25.26 7.46 16.74
N GLY A 75 -25.52 6.28 17.32
CA GLY A 75 -26.74 5.99 18.07
C GLY A 75 -28.00 5.83 17.21
N LEU A 76 -27.86 5.80 15.88
CA LEU A 76 -28.99 5.61 14.96
C LEU A 76 -29.52 4.17 14.96
N VAL A 77 -28.66 3.19 15.28
CA VAL A 77 -28.99 1.76 15.24
C VAL A 77 -28.33 1.07 16.43
N THR A 78 -29.04 0.15 17.10
CA THR A 78 -28.43 -0.67 18.15
C THR A 78 -27.78 -1.93 17.56
N LYS A 79 -26.90 -2.58 18.32
CA LYS A 79 -26.31 -3.86 17.88
C LYS A 79 -27.38 -4.93 17.67
N GLU A 80 -28.42 -4.91 18.49
CA GLU A 80 -29.56 -5.84 18.42
C GLU A 80 -30.38 -5.65 17.15
N ASP A 81 -30.54 -4.41 16.67
CA ASP A 81 -31.27 -4.13 15.42
C ASP A 81 -30.51 -4.63 14.19
N ILE A 82 -29.18 -4.52 14.19
CA ILE A 82 -28.33 -5.08 13.11
C ILE A 82 -28.44 -6.60 13.09
N GLU A 83 -28.43 -7.23 14.26
CA GLU A 83 -28.57 -8.70 14.37
C GLU A 83 -29.94 -9.17 13.91
N LYS A 84 -31.03 -8.46 14.22
CA LYS A 84 -32.38 -8.77 13.73
C LYS A 84 -32.49 -8.64 12.21
N LEU A 85 -31.89 -7.60 11.64
CA LEU A 85 -31.86 -7.39 10.19
C LEU A 85 -31.04 -8.46 9.47
N GLN A 86 -29.90 -8.86 10.05
CA GLN A 86 -29.10 -9.96 9.51
C GLN A 86 -29.82 -11.31 9.63
N ALA A 87 -30.57 -11.55 10.71
CA ALA A 87 -31.39 -12.75 10.84
C ALA A 87 -32.51 -12.79 9.79
N ALA A 88 -33.20 -11.65 9.57
CA ALA A 88 -34.25 -11.53 8.57
C ALA A 88 -33.74 -11.73 7.14
N GLU A 89 -32.57 -11.20 6.77
CA GLU A 89 -31.95 -11.43 5.45
C GLU A 89 -31.61 -12.90 5.19
N ASN A 90 -31.34 -13.71 6.24
CA ASN A 90 -31.01 -15.13 6.07
C ASN A 90 -32.26 -16.03 6.00
N ASP A 91 -33.41 -15.58 6.49
CA ASP A 91 -34.67 -16.32 6.40
C ASP A 91 -35.35 -16.09 5.03
N ASP A 92 -35.32 -14.87 4.47
CA ASP A 92 -35.95 -14.57 3.16
C ASP A 92 -35.26 -15.24 1.96
N GLU A 93 -33.96 -15.57 2.03
CA GLU A 93 -33.25 -16.25 0.92
C GLU A 93 -33.51 -17.78 0.84
N ASN A 94 -34.24 -18.37 1.79
CA ASN A 94 -34.56 -19.81 1.78
C ASN A 94 -35.95 -20.15 1.19
N ASP A 95 -36.84 -19.17 0.99
CA ASP A 95 -38.22 -19.42 0.54
C ASP A 95 -38.41 -19.30 -1.00
N ASP A 96 -37.42 -18.79 -1.75
CA ASP A 96 -37.51 -18.58 -3.20
C ASP A 96 -36.91 -19.72 -4.07
N ILE A 97 -36.55 -20.87 -3.48
CA ILE A 97 -36.11 -22.09 -4.22
C ILE A 97 -37.05 -23.26 -3.91
N ALA A 98 -38.34 -23.09 -4.15
CA ALA A 98 -39.29 -24.20 -4.21
C ALA A 98 -40.55 -23.85 -5.03
N GLU A 99 -40.42 -23.71 -6.35
CA GLU A 99 -41.46 -24.14 -7.32
C GLU A 99 -40.88 -24.41 -8.71
#